data_AF-A0A8J8CCP1-F1
#
_entry.id   AF-A0A8J8CCP1-F1
#
_cell.length_a   1.000
_cell.length_b   1.000
_cell.length_c   1.000
_cell.angle_alpha   90.00
_cell.angle_beta   90.00
_cell.angle_gamma   90.00
#
_symmetry.space_group_name_H-M   'P 1'
#
loop_
_entity.id
_entity.type
_entity.pdbx_description
1 polymer ?
#
loop_
_entity_poly.entity_id
_entity_poly.type
_entity_poly.pdbx_seq_one_letter_code
_entity_poly.pdbx_strand_id
1 'polypeptide(L)'
;MQKSDETIAERVMQVITEKFAGSFTVKNLRYWYTVKYGEISSRRIFLVIDQLEADGILRRSETHVNKVRFMRPPAPEKEPALPATE
;
A
#
# COMPACT_ATOMS: atom_id res chain seq x y z
N MET A 1 17.11 -17.77 -2.10
CA MET A 1 17.37 -16.32 -2.17
C MET A 1 16.02 -15.62 -2.27
N GLN A 2 15.42 -15.19 -1.15
CA GLN A 2 14.04 -14.66 -1.15
C GLN A 2 13.82 -13.43 -0.23
N LYS A 3 14.84 -12.98 0.50
CA LYS A 3 14.67 -11.95 1.55
C LYS A 3 14.57 -10.50 1.05
N SER A 4 14.84 -10.20 -0.22
CA SER A 4 14.96 -8.81 -0.68
C SER A 4 13.67 -8.20 -1.21
N ASP A 5 12.76 -9.01 -1.76
CA ASP A 5 11.54 -8.51 -2.40
C ASP A 5 10.37 -8.37 -1.40
N GLU A 6 10.27 -9.25 -0.39
CA GLU A 6 9.32 -9.10 0.73
C GLU A 6 9.50 -7.75 1.45
N THR A 7 10.74 -7.35 1.71
CA THR A 7 11.03 -6.07 2.38
C THR A 7 10.60 -4.86 1.55
N ILE A 8 10.57 -4.95 0.22
CA ILE A 8 10.10 -3.85 -0.63
C ILE A 8 8.58 -3.75 -0.59
N ALA A 9 7.87 -4.90 -0.63
CA ALA A 9 6.42 -4.94 -0.54
C ALA A 9 5.92 -4.35 0.79
N GLU A 10 6.54 -4.71 1.91
CA GLU A 10 6.21 -4.14 3.22
C GLU A 10 6.43 -2.62 3.26
N ARG A 11 7.56 -2.14 2.74
CA ARG A 11 7.86 -0.70 2.66
C ARG A 11 6.88 0.04 1.77
N VAL A 12 6.49 -0.54 0.65
CA VAL A 12 5.45 0.01 -0.24
C VAL A 12 4.12 0.10 0.50
N MET A 13 3.70 -0.94 1.21
CA MET A 13 2.48 -0.92 2.01
C MET A 13 2.52 0.13 3.14
N GLN A 14 3.66 0.30 3.81
CA GLN A 14 3.83 1.35 4.82
C GLN A 14 3.62 2.74 4.22
N VAL A 15 4.25 3.02 3.07
CA VAL A 15 4.05 4.30 2.36
C VAL A 15 2.59 4.47 1.95
N ILE A 16 1.96 3.41 1.43
CA ILE A 16 0.54 3.44 1.03
C ILE A 16 -0.33 3.82 2.24
N THR A 17 -0.16 3.13 3.36
CA THR A 17 -0.99 3.29 4.56
C THR A 17 -0.76 4.62 5.27
N GLU A 18 0.48 5.13 5.28
CA GLU A 18 0.82 6.41 5.93
C GLU A 18 0.46 7.64 5.08
N LYS A 19 0.60 7.54 3.75
CA LYS A 19 0.48 8.72 2.86
C LYS A 19 -0.83 8.78 2.09
N PHE A 20 -1.55 7.67 1.94
CA PHE A 20 -2.72 7.61 1.08
C PHE A 20 -3.93 7.03 1.79
N ALA A 21 -4.98 7.84 1.93
CA ALA A 21 -6.22 7.44 2.61
C ALA A 21 -7.22 6.70 1.70
N GLY A 22 -6.87 6.38 0.45
CA GLY A 22 -7.78 5.62 -0.41
C GLY A 22 -7.40 5.50 -1.88
N SER A 23 -6.78 6.51 -2.50
CA SER A 23 -6.28 6.37 -3.88
C SER A 23 -4.94 7.05 -4.07
N PHE A 24 -4.12 6.48 -4.93
CA PHE A 24 -2.79 7.00 -5.24
C PHE A 24 -2.40 6.69 -6.67
N THR A 25 -1.40 7.43 -7.17
CA THR A 25 -0.76 7.13 -8.43
C THR A 25 0.58 6.46 -8.18
N VAL A 26 1.01 5.59 -9.10
CA VAL A 26 2.31 4.91 -9.03
C VAL A 26 3.46 5.92 -8.92
N LYS A 27 3.34 7.08 -9.59
CA LYS A 27 4.31 8.17 -9.51
C LYS A 27 4.42 8.75 -8.09
N ASN A 28 3.31 9.02 -7.42
CA ASN A 28 3.32 9.53 -6.05
C ASN A 28 3.85 8.48 -5.06
N LEU A 29 3.45 7.22 -5.23
CA LEU A 29 3.98 6.13 -4.42
C LEU A 29 5.50 6.01 -4.55
N ARG A 30 6.04 6.05 -5.78
CA ARG A 30 7.48 6.03 -6.04
C ARG A 30 8.21 7.21 -5.40
N TYR A 31 7.64 8.40 -5.49
CA TYR A 31 8.20 9.58 -4.85
C TYR A 31 8.31 9.39 -3.33
N TRP A 32 7.21 9.05 -2.65
CA TRP A 32 7.22 8.87 -1.20
C TRP A 32 8.08 7.70 -0.72
N TYR A 33 8.12 6.61 -1.50
CA TYR A 33 9.06 5.52 -1.25
C TYR A 33 10.50 6.01 -1.32
N THR A 34 10.84 6.77 -2.36
CA THR A 34 12.21 7.28 -2.57
C THR A 34 12.63 8.21 -1.43
N VAL A 35 11.72 9.08 -0.98
CA VAL A 35 11.96 9.98 0.15
C VAL A 35 12.24 9.22 1.45
N LYS A 36 11.59 8.08 1.68
CA LYS A 36 11.68 7.33 2.94
C LYS A 36 12.75 6.23 2.97
N TYR A 37 12.93 5.51 1.86
CA TYR A 37 13.78 4.31 1.78
C TYR A 37 14.87 4.38 0.72
N GLY A 38 14.94 5.47 -0.05
CA GLY A 38 15.90 5.62 -1.14
C GLY A 38 15.37 5.14 -2.50
N GLU A 39 16.18 5.33 -3.53
CA GLU A 39 15.74 5.20 -4.92
C GLU A 39 15.30 3.77 -5.27
N ILE A 40 14.19 3.66 -6.00
CA ILE A 40 13.66 2.40 -6.50
C ILE A 40 13.36 2.49 -8.00
N SER A 41 13.70 1.42 -8.73
CA SER A 41 13.37 1.29 -10.14
C SER A 41 11.86 1.21 -10.35
N SER A 42 11.36 1.87 -11.39
CA SER A 42 9.93 1.82 -11.74
C SER A 42 9.44 0.38 -11.91
N ARG A 43 10.24 -0.48 -12.57
CA ARG A 43 9.92 -1.90 -12.78
C ARG A 43 9.67 -2.65 -11.47
N ARG A 44 10.51 -2.46 -10.45
CA ARG A 44 10.31 -3.07 -9.13
C ARG A 44 9.04 -2.58 -8.47
N ILE A 45 8.73 -1.29 -8.55
CA ILE A 45 7.50 -0.75 -8.00
C ILE A 45 6.28 -1.35 -8.69
N PHE A 46 6.30 -1.51 -10.01
CA PHE A 46 5.19 -2.14 -10.74
C PHE A 46 5.02 -3.60 -10.33
N LEU A 47 6.10 -4.37 -10.25
CA LEU A 47 6.04 -5.78 -9.80
C LEU A 47 5.40 -5.92 -8.40
N VAL A 48 5.73 -5.03 -7.47
CA VAL A 48 5.13 -5.03 -6.13
C VAL A 48 3.66 -4.63 -6.18
N ILE A 49 3.28 -3.65 -7.02
CA ILE A 49 1.87 -3.28 -7.18
C ILE A 49 1.07 -4.43 -7.81
N ASP A 50 1.62 -5.11 -8.82
CA ASP A 50 1.01 -6.30 -9.43
C ASP A 50 0.83 -7.42 -8.40
N GLN A 51 1.83 -7.65 -7.55
CA GLN A 51 1.74 -8.62 -6.47
C GLN A 51 0.64 -8.25 -5.46
N LEU A 52 0.64 -7.01 -4.96
CA LEU A 52 -0.38 -6.54 -4.01
C LEU A 52 -1.80 -6.50 -4.62
N GLU A 53 -1.92 -6.37 -5.94
CA GLU A 53 -3.18 -6.51 -6.66
C GLU A 53 -3.61 -7.98 -6.77
N ALA A 54 -2.69 -8.89 -7.04
CA ALA A 54 -2.94 -10.34 -7.04
C ALA A 54 -3.35 -10.83 -5.63
N ASP A 55 -2.78 -10.25 -4.58
CA ASP A 55 -3.15 -10.49 -3.18
C ASP A 55 -4.49 -9.82 -2.78
N GLY A 56 -5.10 -9.02 -3.67
CA GLY A 56 -6.38 -8.35 -3.44
C GLY A 56 -6.32 -7.12 -2.51
N ILE A 57 -5.12 -6.67 -2.13
CA ILE A 57 -4.89 -5.50 -1.27
C ILE A 57 -5.11 -4.20 -2.05
N LEU A 58 -4.73 -4.21 -3.33
CA LEU A 58 -4.86 -3.10 -4.26
C LEU A 58 -5.85 -3.41 -5.37
N ARG A 59 -6.55 -2.39 -5.85
CA ARG A 59 -7.36 -2.50 -7.07
C ARG A 59 -7.08 -1.32 -7.99
N ARG A 60 -6.52 -1.55 -9.17
CA ARG A 60 -6.43 -0.50 -10.20
C ARG A 60 -7.82 0.01 -10.56
N SER A 61 -7.98 1.33 -10.54
CA SER A 61 -9.19 2.00 -11.03
C SER A 61 -9.06 2.18 -12.54
N GLU A 62 -9.92 1.51 -13.29
CA GLU A 62 -9.93 1.54 -14.77
C GLU A 62 -10.18 2.94 -15.36
N THR A 63 -10.74 3.87 -14.58
CA THR A 63 -11.19 5.19 -15.05
C THR A 63 -10.07 6.24 -15.19
N HIS A 64 -8.83 5.92 -14.81
CA HIS A 64 -7.65 6.76 -15.08
C HIS A 64 -6.42 5.85 -15.13
N VAL A 65 -5.78 5.76 -16.29
CA VAL A 65 -4.53 5.02 -16.48
C VAL A 65 -3.54 5.45 -15.38
N ASN A 66 -3.24 4.56 -14.42
CA ASN A 66 -2.39 4.74 -13.23
C ASN A 66 -3.01 5.13 -11.87
N LYS A 67 -4.34 5.12 -11.67
CA LYS A 67 -4.91 5.26 -10.30
C LYS A 67 -5.13 3.89 -9.66
N VAL A 68 -4.57 3.69 -8.47
CA VAL A 68 -4.79 2.49 -7.64
C VAL A 68 -5.61 2.88 -6.42
N ARG A 69 -6.66 2.10 -6.14
CA ARG A 69 -7.51 2.24 -4.95
C ARG A 69 -6.99 1.28 -3.88
N PHE A 70 -6.71 1.81 -2.69
CA PHE A 70 -6.33 1.02 -1.53
C PHE A 70 -7.61 0.45 -0.91
N MET A 71 -7.78 -0.87 -0.99
CA MET A 71 -8.84 -1.56 -0.26
C MET A 71 -8.27 -1.87 1.12
N ARG A 72 -8.29 -0.86 2.00
CA ARG A 72 -7.82 -1.00 3.38
C ARG A 72 -8.35 -2.33 3.94
N PRO A 73 -7.51 -3.26 4.45
CA PRO A 73 -8.02 -4.41 5.17
C PRO A 73 -8.96 -3.88 6.27
N PRO A 74 -10.06 -4.60 6.58
CA PRO A 74 -10.96 -4.17 7.65
C PRO A 74 -10.09 -3.78 8.85
N ALA A 75 -10.33 -2.57 9.37
CA ALA A 75 -9.65 -2.16 10.59
C ALA A 75 -9.80 -3.32 11.59
N PRO A 76 -8.73 -3.70 12.33
CA PRO A 76 -8.90 -4.66 13.41
C PRO A 76 -10.13 -4.19 14.20
N GLU A 77 -11.14 -5.07 14.26
CA GLU A 77 -12.43 -4.74 14.86
C GLU A 77 -12.14 -4.04 16.18
N LYS A 78 -12.63 -2.81 16.34
CA LYS A 78 -12.45 -2.10 17.60
C LYS A 78 -12.94 -3.07 18.67
N GLU A 79 -12.05 -3.52 19.55
CA GLU A 79 -12.44 -4.27 20.74
C GLU A 79 -13.64 -3.55 21.35
N PRO A 80 -14.74 -4.27 21.65
CA PRO A 80 -15.95 -3.65 22.15
C PRO A 80 -15.58 -2.77 23.32
N ALA A 81 -16.05 -1.52 23.30
CA ALA A 81 -15.95 -0.66 24.45
C ALA A 81 -16.60 -1.41 25.63
N LEU A 82 -15.78 -1.95 26.54
CA LEU A 82 -15.75 -1.46 27.92
C LEU A 82 -17.08 -0.83 28.33
N PRO A 83 -18.20 -1.54 28.64
CA PRO A 83 -19.38 -0.84 29.14
C PRO A 83 -18.93 0.03 30.31
N ALA A 84 -19.18 1.33 30.22
CA ALA A 84 -18.94 2.25 31.32
C ALA A 84 -19.71 1.71 32.53
N THR A 85 -18.97 1.26 33.54
CA THR A 85 -19.54 1.07 34.86
C THR A 85 -19.72 2.46 35.43
N GLU A 86 -20.96 2.78 35.81
CA GLU A 86 -21.43 4.08 36.32
C GLU A 86 -20.52 4.72 37.38
#